data_AF-A0A519QT31-F1
#
_entry.id   AF-A0A519QT31-F1
#
_cell.length_a   1.000
_cell.length_b   1.000
_cell.length_c   1.000
_cell.angle_alpha   90.00
_cell.angle_beta   90.00
_cell.angle_gamma   90.00
#
_symmetry.space_group_name_H-M   'P 1'
#
loop_
_entity.id
_entity.type
_entity.pdbx_description
1 polymer ?
#
loop_
_entity_poly.entity_id
_entity_poly.type
_entity_poly.pdbx_seq_one_letter_code
_entity_poly.pdbx_strand_id
1 'polypeptide(L)' 'LNEIFNNAGYKNPPAGAAECAGIKLLQYAFLHHMKPLALGEFWWGKSPKSNTWKHGMFYPCCKEKCEPILKHMLS' A
#
# COMPACT_ATOMS: atom_id res chain seq x y z
N LEU A 1 0.58 10.90 -11.05
CA LEU A 1 1.40 10.05 -10.14
C LEU A 1 2.64 10.79 -9.63
N ASN A 2 3.45 11.43 -10.47
CA ASN A 2 4.66 12.16 -10.02
C ASN A 2 4.39 13.21 -8.95
N GLU A 3 3.29 13.95 -9.05
CA GLU A 3 2.90 14.96 -8.05
C GLU A 3 2.71 14.39 -6.63
N ILE A 4 2.14 13.18 -6.54
CA ILE A 4 1.92 12.48 -5.26
C ILE A 4 3.27 12.17 -4.58
N PHE A 5 4.26 11.79 -5.37
CA PHE A 5 5.59 11.38 -4.88
C PHE A 5 6.54 12.56 -4.65
N ASN A 6 6.40 13.65 -5.40
CA ASN A 6 7.16 14.88 -5.18
C ASN A 6 6.99 15.41 -3.74
N ASN A 7 5.75 15.38 -3.22
CA ASN A 7 5.45 15.81 -1.86
C ASN A 7 6.03 14.88 -0.78
N ALA A 8 6.34 13.63 -1.15
CA ALA A 8 6.98 12.65 -0.27
C ALA A 8 8.51 12.66 -0.39
N GLY A 9 9.09 13.62 -1.12
CA GLY A 9 10.55 13.76 -1.29
C GLY A 9 11.14 12.89 -2.40
N TYR A 10 10.31 12.24 -3.22
CA TYR A 10 10.75 11.41 -4.33
C TYR A 10 10.56 12.12 -5.67
N LYS A 11 11.64 12.29 -6.44
CA LYS A 11 11.61 12.92 -7.78
C LYS A 11 10.78 12.11 -8.78
N ASN A 12 10.79 10.79 -8.65
CA ASN A 12 10.01 9.86 -9.45
C ASN A 12 9.39 8.79 -8.53
N PRO A 13 8.24 8.21 -8.91
CA PRO A 13 7.68 7.07 -8.20
C PRO A 13 8.72 5.94 -8.10
N PRO A 14 8.91 5.36 -6.90
CA PRO A 14 9.82 4.24 -6.72
C PRO A 14 9.34 3.02 -7.52
N ALA A 15 10.28 2.18 -7.94
CA ALA A 15 9.96 0.97 -8.70
C ALA A 15 8.99 0.06 -7.92
N GLY A 16 7.92 -0.37 -8.58
CA GLY A 16 6.84 -1.16 -7.99
C GLY A 16 5.87 -0.37 -7.12
N ALA A 17 5.84 0.96 -7.22
CA ALA A 17 4.74 1.75 -6.69
C ALA A 17 3.40 1.31 -7.31
N ALA A 18 2.33 1.31 -6.52
CA ALA A 18 0.99 0.83 -6.89
C ALA A 18 0.84 -0.69 -7.18
N GLU A 19 1.90 -1.49 -7.05
CA GLU A 19 1.81 -2.94 -7.32
C GLU A 19 1.21 -3.76 -6.16
N CYS A 20 1.19 -3.20 -4.95
CA CYS A 20 0.63 -3.84 -3.76
C CYS A 20 -0.87 -4.12 -3.91
N ALA A 21 -1.31 -5.26 -3.37
CA ALA A 21 -2.69 -5.71 -3.45
C ALA A 21 -3.68 -4.69 -2.85
N GLY A 22 -3.32 -4.03 -1.75
CA GLY A 22 -4.15 -2.99 -1.13
C GLY A 22 -4.53 -1.85 -2.07
N ILE A 23 -3.58 -1.35 -2.85
CA ILE A 23 -3.83 -0.27 -3.83
C ILE A 23 -4.79 -0.75 -4.92
N LYS A 24 -4.56 -1.95 -5.46
CA LYS A 24 -5.40 -2.53 -6.52
C LYS A 24 -6.83 -2.79 -6.05
N LEU A 25 -7.01 -3.28 -4.83
CA LEU A 25 -8.32 -3.49 -4.22
C LEU A 25 -9.08 -2.17 -4.03
N LEU A 26 -8.42 -1.14 -3.51
CA LEU A 26 -9.03 0.18 -3.36
C LEU A 26 -9.39 0.80 -4.71
N GLN A 27 -8.50 0.68 -5.70
CA GLN A 27 -8.75 1.16 -7.05
C GLN A 27 -9.98 0.49 -7.65
N TYR A 28 -10.09 -0.84 -7.51
CA TYR A 28 -11.27 -1.58 -7.93
C TYR A 28 -12.54 -1.08 -7.21
N ALA A 29 -12.48 -0.94 -5.88
CA ALA A 29 -13.62 -0.46 -5.10
C ALA A 29 -14.13 0.90 -5.61
N PHE A 30 -13.24 1.86 -5.85
CA PHE A 30 -13.62 3.18 -6.34
C PHE A 30 -14.17 3.16 -7.78
N LEU A 31 -13.57 2.38 -8.67
CA LEU A 31 -14.06 2.22 -10.05
C LEU A 31 -15.47 1.60 -10.10
N HIS A 32 -15.80 0.76 -9.12
CA HIS A 32 -17.10 0.09 -9.02
C HIS A 32 -18.05 0.77 -8.01
N HIS A 33 -17.78 2.01 -7.62
CA HIS A 33 -18.60 2.80 -6.68
C HIS A 33 -18.87 2.10 -5.34
N MET A 34 -17.96 1.22 -4.92
CA MET A 34 -18.00 0.57 -3.62
C MET A 34 -17.39 1.51 -2.57
N LYS A 35 -17.91 1.44 -1.35
CA LYS A 35 -17.36 2.17 -0.20
C LYS A 35 -16.36 1.27 0.55
N PRO A 36 -15.04 1.51 0.46
CA PRO A 36 -14.09 0.79 1.29
C PRO A 36 -14.33 1.11 2.77
N LEU A 37 -14.40 0.08 3.61
CA LEU A 37 -14.66 0.22 5.05
C LEU A 37 -13.38 0.06 5.87
N ALA A 38 -12.60 -0.97 5.55
CA ALA A 38 -11.34 -1.28 6.20
C ALA A 38 -10.45 -2.08 5.25
N LEU A 39 -9.15 -1.98 5.44
CA LEU A 39 -8.14 -2.78 4.75
C LEU A 39 -7.10 -3.23 5.77
N GLY A 40 -6.77 -4.52 5.77
CA GLY A 40 -5.73 -5.08 6.61
C GLY A 40 -4.76 -5.90 5.77
N GLU A 41 -3.47 -5.59 5.88
CA GLU A 41 -2.40 -6.39 5.29
C GLU A 41 -1.74 -7.20 6.41
N PHE A 42 -1.54 -8.50 6.16
CA PHE A 42 -0.93 -9.40 7.14
C PHE A 42 0.02 -10.38 6.46
N TRP A 43 0.93 -10.93 7.24
CA TRP A 43 1.87 -11.93 6.74
C TRP A 43 1.33 -13.35 6.95
N TRP A 44 1.28 -14.13 5.87
CA TRP A 44 0.84 -15.52 5.93
C TRP A 44 1.95 -16.48 5.50
N GLY A 45 2.58 -17.12 6.48
CA GLY A 45 3.51 -18.23 6.26
C GLY A 45 4.78 -18.08 7.07
N LYS A 46 5.80 -18.86 6.71
CA LYS A 46 7.09 -18.84 7.41
C LYS A 46 7.74 -17.47 7.28
N SER A 47 8.24 -16.94 8.40
CA SER A 47 9.00 -15.71 8.42
C SER A 47 10.25 -15.81 7.54
N PRO A 48 10.61 -14.75 6.79
CA PRO A 48 11.89 -14.70 6.12
C PRO A 48 13.03 -14.64 7.13
N LYS A 49 14.27 -14.86 6.68
CA LYS A 49 15.46 -14.97 7.55
C LYS A 49 15.65 -13.79 8.52
N SER A 50 15.12 -12.61 8.19
CA SER A 50 15.18 -11.41 9.02
C SER A 50 14.20 -11.39 10.20
N ASN A 51 13.31 -12.38 10.33
CA ASN A 51 12.25 -12.47 11.36
C ASN A 51 11.34 -11.23 11.48
N THR A 52 11.38 -10.32 10.51
CA THR A 52 10.62 -9.07 10.51
C THR A 52 9.12 -9.32 10.40
N TRP A 53 8.75 -10.25 9.54
CA TRP A 53 7.36 -10.59 9.25
C TRP A 53 6.99 -11.91 9.94
N LYS A 54 5.95 -11.90 10.75
CA LYS A 54 5.49 -13.02 11.57
C LYS A 54 4.13 -13.49 11.09
N HIS A 55 3.95 -14.80 11.01
CA HIS A 55 2.69 -15.42 10.61
C HIS A 55 1.52 -14.87 11.44
N GLY A 56 0.44 -14.47 10.76
CA GLY A 56 -0.79 -13.97 11.37
C GLY A 56 -0.71 -12.53 11.91
N MET A 57 0.45 -11.87 11.80
CA MET A 57 0.60 -10.49 12.25
C MET A 57 0.22 -9.50 11.16
N PHE A 58 -0.45 -8.43 11.56
CA PHE A 58 -0.82 -7.30 10.71
C PHE A 58 0.30 -6.28 10.65
N TYR A 59 0.43 -5.67 9.48
CA TYR A 59 1.46 -4.70 9.19
C TYR A 59 0.90 -3.52 8.41
N PRO A 60 1.42 -2.31 8.63
CA PRO A 60 1.04 -1.18 7.82
C PRO A 60 1.58 -1.36 6.40
N CYS A 61 0.88 -0.72 5.47
CA CYS A 61 1.31 -0.55 4.09
C CYS A 61 2.69 0.11 3.99
N CYS A 62 3.37 -0.16 2.89
CA CYS A 62 4.74 0.26 2.69
C CYS A 62 4.87 1.80 2.66
N LYS A 63 5.70 2.36 3.55
CA LYS A 63 5.84 3.82 3.70
C LYS A 63 6.34 4.52 2.44
N GLU A 64 7.31 3.94 1.77
CA GLU A 64 7.97 4.61 0.65
C GLU A 64 7.15 4.60 -0.64
N LYS A 65 6.39 3.52 -0.90
CA LYS A 65 5.71 3.31 -2.19
C LYS A 65 4.20 3.38 -2.11
N CYS A 66 3.61 2.97 -0.99
CA CYS A 66 2.17 2.78 -0.84
C CYS A 66 1.53 3.96 -0.12
N GLU A 67 2.18 4.46 0.94
CA GLU A 67 1.65 5.52 1.80
C GLU A 67 1.32 6.82 1.03
N PRO A 68 2.17 7.35 0.11
CA PRO A 68 1.81 8.55 -0.64
C PRO A 68 0.57 8.34 -1.51
N ILE A 69 0.43 7.16 -2.12
CA ILE A 69 -0.70 6.79 -2.96
C ILE A 69 -1.97 6.66 -2.12
N LEU A 70 -1.91 5.94 -0.99
CA LEU A 70 -3.05 5.76 -0.09
C LEU A 70 -3.54 7.08 0.49
N LYS A 71 -2.61 7.98 0.85
CA LYS A 71 -2.96 9.32 1.32
C LYS A 71 -3.75 10.11 0.28
N HIS A 72 -3.42 9.96 -1.00
CA HIS A 72 -4.17 10.59 -2.10
C HIS A 72 -5.51 9.89 -2.39
N MET A 73 -5.55 8.56 -2.28
CA MET A 73 -6.76 7.78 -2.56
C MET A 73 -7.83 7.90 -1.48
N LEU A 74 -7.43 8.18 -0.23
CA LEU A 74 -8.32 8.22 0.93
C LEU A 74 -8.57 9.65 1.46
N SER A 75 -8.04 10.68 0.78
CA SER A 75 -8.33 12.10 1.05
C SER A 75 -9.61 12.54 0.38
#